data_AF-A0A1D2NMS5-F1
#
_entry.id   AF-A0A1D2NMS5-F1
#
_cell.length_a   1.000
_cell.length_b   1.000
_cell.length_c   1.000
_cell.angle_alpha   90.00
_cell.angle_beta   90.00
_cell.angle_gamma   90.00
#
_symmetry.space_group_name_H-M   'P 1'
#
loop_
_entity.id
_entity.type
_entity.pdbx_description
1 polymer ?
#
loop_
_entity_poly.entity_id
_entity_poly.type
_entity_poly.pdbx_seq_one_letter_code
_entity_poly.pdbx_strand_id
1 'polypeptide(L)'
;GVTLSAAVSLDEDGYYDIVIAVNEKTEQHGNELEYLERLKSSVQNLSNILFEATQGKFSIRSADILLPDHWQVDADAFATSQHYHNADIRISHEFLMPETINPTLCGYPGRFIELPLNFFNKSESNRIDVKALLTLWARYRWGVHEEHGYPGDSEFPYFWKPYRLPDQPETEPEDWRVTNCANAEVTGNYQNLDGENCGVSDDSLYPPSSDCRFIPDEANQTATSSLMGFHFIESIHDFCDSETHNKRAPTRQNLYCRFLSVWEIIRESLDFKKVKVNATNSIAPINYRILKQTSKPLLYILSDGVFTPPESVIAGVATGLYSIINNTENVNLLATTTVFPSLNRTDSFDALYPLNFPSTEPEKFIDFFKNGFGTRSGFRTFAAAIQDIGNELKERRHKAGAVILVLKYGGDYDYFLPAYESEVLGTILEQNIKVFALEGRDDYVIEPALQRLTQLSGGSHFTIGTGEDDETNVASIMSAIDLTLKAGAVPPSAIELYVAHKGTILYNPENTGTPIPISVLYSNVKKVSFFLSLLNTALSSNFTITKGPDSLDQLPSFVETYIWGKSEL
;
A
#
# COMPACT_ATOMS: atom_id res chain seq x y z
N GLY A 1 -8.85 -12.94 9.86
CA GLY A 1 -9.60 -12.02 8.98
C GLY A 1 -8.66 -10.90 8.64
N VAL A 2 -8.35 -10.71 7.36
CA VAL A 2 -7.48 -9.61 6.91
C VAL A 2 -8.30 -8.33 7.01
N THR A 3 -7.92 -7.44 7.92
CA THR A 3 -8.45 -6.07 7.95
C THR A 3 -8.00 -5.37 6.68
N LEU A 4 -8.96 -5.07 5.79
CA LEU A 4 -8.77 -4.15 4.65
C LEU A 4 -8.50 -2.74 5.22
N SER A 5 -7.25 -2.49 5.60
CA SER A 5 -6.73 -1.17 5.92
C SER A 5 -6.47 -0.41 4.61
N ALA A 6 -7.53 0.17 4.02
CA ALA A 6 -7.50 1.27 3.03
C ALA A 6 -8.92 1.64 2.56
N ALA A 7 -9.92 1.64 3.45
CA ALA A 7 -11.24 2.12 3.07
C ALA A 7 -11.27 3.65 3.14
N VAL A 8 -11.70 4.30 2.06
CA VAL A 8 -12.03 5.74 2.05
C VAL A 8 -12.87 6.09 3.28
N SER A 9 -12.47 7.13 4.01
CA SER A 9 -13.25 7.62 5.14
C SER A 9 -14.52 8.31 4.65
N LEU A 10 -15.66 7.91 5.22
CA LEU A 10 -16.97 8.52 5.01
C LEU A 10 -17.56 8.84 6.38
N ASP A 11 -18.08 10.04 6.61
CA ASP A 11 -18.78 10.36 7.86
C ASP A 11 -20.31 10.14 7.77
N GLU A 12 -21.02 10.35 8.89
CA GLU A 12 -22.47 10.14 8.95
C GLU A 12 -23.27 11.19 8.16
N ASP A 13 -22.62 12.30 7.78
CA ASP A 13 -23.21 13.40 7.00
C ASP A 13 -22.99 13.21 5.48
N GLY A 14 -22.36 12.10 5.06
CA GLY A 14 -22.16 11.81 3.65
C GLY A 14 -20.91 12.43 3.04
N TYR A 15 -19.96 12.88 3.85
CA TYR A 15 -18.72 13.47 3.37
C TYR A 15 -17.58 12.46 3.33
N TYR A 16 -16.93 12.37 2.17
CA TYR A 16 -15.68 11.63 1.99
C TYR A 16 -14.46 12.49 2.28
N ASP A 17 -13.46 11.87 2.91
CA ASP A 17 -12.09 12.38 2.99
C ASP A 17 -11.18 11.45 2.18
N ILE A 18 -10.47 12.01 1.19
CA ILE A 18 -9.70 11.23 0.21
C ILE A 18 -8.22 11.59 0.20
N VAL A 19 -7.40 10.65 -0.27
CA VAL A 19 -5.98 10.84 -0.57
C VAL A 19 -5.75 10.70 -2.07
N ILE A 20 -5.16 11.75 -2.66
CA ILE A 20 -4.72 11.79 -4.05
C ILE A 20 -3.19 11.81 -4.03
N ALA A 21 -2.53 10.90 -4.73
CA ALA A 21 -1.06 10.83 -4.72
C ALA A 21 -0.48 10.84 -6.13
N VAL A 22 0.51 11.71 -6.36
CA VAL A 22 1.32 11.72 -7.56
C VAL A 22 2.55 10.81 -7.34
N ASN A 23 2.84 9.97 -8.32
CA ASN A 23 3.95 9.02 -8.25
C ASN A 23 5.27 9.77 -8.06
N GLU A 24 6.05 9.36 -7.07
CA GLU A 24 7.35 9.92 -6.68
C GLU A 24 8.39 10.01 -7.80
N LYS A 25 8.26 9.25 -8.89
CA LYS A 25 9.17 9.30 -10.04
C LYS A 25 8.72 10.30 -11.10
N THR A 26 7.56 10.92 -10.93
CA THR A 26 7.01 11.86 -11.90
C THR A 26 7.82 13.15 -11.90
N GLU A 27 8.49 13.42 -13.01
CA GLU A 27 9.36 14.59 -13.16
C GLU A 27 8.58 15.92 -13.10
N GLN A 28 9.31 16.97 -12.75
CA GLN A 28 8.82 18.34 -12.78
C GLN A 28 8.97 18.93 -14.20
N HIS A 29 7.94 19.59 -14.73
CA HIS A 29 7.90 20.20 -16.07
C HIS A 29 7.63 21.71 -16.06
N GLY A 30 7.53 22.35 -14.89
CA GLY A 30 7.46 23.80 -14.72
C GLY A 30 6.05 24.40 -14.77
N ASN A 31 5.01 23.55 -14.77
CA ASN A 31 3.60 23.94 -14.78
C ASN A 31 2.81 23.30 -13.62
N GLU A 32 3.48 22.90 -12.54
CA GLU A 32 2.88 22.12 -11.44
C GLU A 32 1.80 22.91 -10.70
N LEU A 33 1.97 24.22 -10.55
CA LEU A 33 0.96 25.07 -9.91
C LEU A 33 -0.34 25.10 -10.73
N GLU A 34 -0.23 25.26 -12.06
CA GLU A 34 -1.40 25.23 -12.95
C GLU A 34 -2.04 23.85 -12.96
N TYR A 35 -1.23 22.79 -13.00
CA TYR A 35 -1.69 21.41 -12.89
C TYR A 35 -2.50 21.16 -11.61
N LEU A 36 -1.99 21.63 -10.47
CA LEU A 36 -2.65 21.49 -9.17
C LEU A 36 -3.98 22.22 -9.10
N GLU A 37 -4.06 23.43 -9.66
CA GLU A 37 -5.33 24.16 -9.70
C GLU A 37 -6.37 23.45 -10.57
N ARG A 38 -5.96 22.89 -11.73
CA ARG A 38 -6.85 22.09 -12.58
C ARG A 38 -7.28 20.79 -11.91
N LEU A 39 -6.37 20.13 -11.18
CA LEU A 39 -6.67 18.94 -10.38
C LEU A 39 -7.70 19.28 -9.29
N LYS A 40 -7.46 20.32 -8.48
CA LYS A 40 -8.40 20.78 -7.45
C LYS A 40 -9.75 21.10 -8.05
N SER A 41 -9.80 21.92 -9.10
CA SER A 41 -11.04 22.28 -9.81
C SER A 41 -11.81 21.04 -10.30
N SER A 42 -11.10 20.07 -10.90
CA SER A 42 -11.72 18.83 -11.38
C SER A 42 -12.26 17.96 -10.24
N VAL A 43 -11.56 17.88 -9.10
CA VAL A 43 -12.01 17.14 -7.91
C VAL A 43 -13.19 17.85 -7.22
N GLN A 44 -13.21 19.18 -7.22
CA GLN A 44 -14.38 19.94 -6.77
C GLN A 44 -15.59 19.67 -7.65
N ASN A 45 -15.41 19.65 -8.98
CA ASN A 45 -16.47 19.33 -9.91
C ASN A 45 -16.94 17.88 -9.76
N LEU A 46 -16.04 16.93 -9.51
CA LEU A 46 -16.37 15.54 -9.17
C LEU A 46 -17.29 15.50 -7.94
N SER A 47 -16.93 16.21 -6.87
CA SER A 47 -17.74 16.28 -5.65
C SER A 47 -19.14 16.83 -5.92
N ASN A 48 -19.24 17.86 -6.76
CA ASN A 48 -20.52 18.45 -7.15
C ASN A 48 -21.42 17.45 -7.88
N ILE A 49 -20.90 16.80 -8.92
CA ILE A 49 -21.68 15.83 -9.70
C ILE A 49 -21.95 14.54 -8.93
N LEU A 50 -21.06 14.15 -8.00
CA LEU A 50 -21.28 13.03 -7.09
C LEU A 50 -22.49 13.31 -6.20
N PHE A 51 -22.61 14.53 -5.66
CA PHE A 51 -23.75 14.94 -4.85
C PHE A 51 -25.05 14.93 -5.65
N GLU A 52 -25.04 15.50 -6.86
CA GLU A 52 -26.21 15.51 -7.76
C GLU A 52 -26.64 14.09 -8.13
N ALA A 53 -25.74 13.27 -8.67
CA ALA A 53 -26.02 11.91 -9.14
C ALA A 53 -26.42 10.95 -7.99
N THR A 54 -26.14 11.31 -6.74
CA THR A 54 -26.50 10.53 -5.56
C THR A 54 -27.65 11.13 -4.78
N GLN A 55 -28.44 12.02 -5.39
CA GLN A 55 -29.62 12.64 -4.80
C GLN A 55 -29.31 13.35 -3.46
N GLY A 56 -28.15 14.02 -3.40
CA GLY A 56 -27.67 14.77 -2.25
C GLY A 56 -27.07 13.91 -1.13
N LYS A 57 -26.69 12.66 -1.40
CA LYS A 57 -26.17 11.75 -0.36
C LYS A 57 -24.68 11.87 -0.12
N PHE A 58 -23.89 12.05 -1.16
CA PHE A 58 -22.43 11.94 -1.03
C PHE A 58 -21.71 13.12 -1.66
N SER A 59 -20.68 13.61 -0.98
CA SER A 59 -19.76 14.61 -1.54
C SER A 59 -18.38 14.44 -0.91
N ILE A 60 -17.36 15.06 -1.50
CA ILE A 60 -16.01 15.09 -0.94
C ILE A 60 -15.89 16.35 -0.06
N ARG A 61 -15.41 16.19 1.17
CA ARG A 61 -15.13 17.30 2.10
C ARG A 61 -13.66 17.69 2.11
N SER A 62 -12.77 16.71 2.10
CA SER A 62 -11.34 16.97 2.13
C SER A 62 -10.54 16.08 1.20
N ALA A 63 -9.44 16.62 0.70
CA ALA A 63 -8.51 15.90 -0.15
C ALA A 63 -7.06 16.23 0.23
N ASP A 64 -6.36 15.22 0.73
CA ASP A 64 -4.91 15.27 0.91
C ASP A 64 -4.24 14.97 -0.44
N ILE A 65 -3.49 15.93 -0.97
CA ILE A 65 -2.76 15.79 -2.24
C ILE A 65 -1.28 15.57 -1.92
N LEU A 66 -0.83 14.32 -2.06
CA LEU A 66 0.55 13.91 -1.85
C LEU A 66 1.38 14.14 -3.12
N LEU A 67 2.40 15.00 -3.03
CA LEU A 67 3.31 15.33 -4.11
C LEU A 67 4.70 14.75 -3.90
N PRO A 68 5.44 14.48 -5.00
CA PRO A 68 6.86 14.17 -4.91
C PRO A 68 7.62 15.27 -4.19
N ASP A 69 8.62 14.87 -3.43
CA ASP A 69 9.48 15.75 -2.64
C ASP A 69 10.23 16.77 -3.52
N HIS A 70 10.67 16.35 -4.70
CA HIS A 70 11.47 17.14 -5.62
C HIS A 70 10.69 18.21 -6.40
N TRP A 71 9.35 18.15 -6.43
CA TRP A 71 8.54 19.20 -7.04
C TRP A 71 8.68 20.52 -6.27
N GLN A 72 9.00 21.63 -6.94
CA GLN A 72 9.12 22.94 -6.30
C GLN A 72 7.73 23.60 -6.12
N VAL A 73 6.93 23.07 -5.20
CA VAL A 73 5.59 23.59 -4.84
C VAL A 73 5.48 23.68 -3.32
N ASP A 74 4.96 24.82 -2.83
CA ASP A 74 4.68 25.04 -1.42
C ASP A 74 3.70 23.99 -0.89
N ALA A 75 4.04 23.42 0.27
CA ALA A 75 3.24 22.38 0.92
C ALA A 75 2.78 22.83 2.28
N ASP A 76 1.57 22.41 2.66
CA ASP A 76 0.99 22.72 3.97
C ASP A 76 1.64 21.89 5.07
N ALA A 77 2.05 20.66 4.74
CA ALA A 77 2.72 19.75 5.67
C ALA A 77 3.49 18.64 4.93
N PHE A 78 4.21 17.82 5.71
CA PHE A 78 4.77 16.56 5.23
C PHE A 78 3.81 15.40 5.52
N ALA A 79 3.84 14.38 4.68
CA ALA A 79 3.03 13.18 4.85
C ALA A 79 3.46 12.38 6.07
N THR A 80 2.49 11.92 6.87
CA THR A 80 2.70 11.02 8.01
C THR A 80 2.22 9.60 7.68
N SER A 81 0.94 9.50 7.29
CA SER A 81 0.25 8.25 6.97
C SER A 81 -0.18 8.16 5.50
N GLN A 82 -0.14 9.26 4.76
CA GLN A 82 -0.50 9.29 3.34
C GLN A 82 0.64 8.69 2.51
N HIS A 83 0.31 7.72 1.66
CA HIS A 83 1.26 7.03 0.79
C HIS A 83 0.64 6.78 -0.58
N TYR A 84 1.48 6.77 -1.63
CA TYR A 84 1.02 6.49 -2.99
C TYR A 84 0.26 5.16 -3.09
N HIS A 85 0.74 4.10 -2.44
CA HIS A 85 0.14 2.76 -2.51
C HIS A 85 -1.13 2.56 -1.69
N ASN A 86 -1.51 3.55 -0.86
CA ASN A 86 -2.76 3.52 -0.12
C ASN A 86 -3.68 4.69 -0.52
N ALA A 87 -3.28 5.49 -1.52
CA ALA A 87 -4.09 6.57 -2.04
C ALA A 87 -5.28 6.04 -2.85
N ASP A 88 -6.40 6.75 -2.73
CA ASP A 88 -7.66 6.44 -3.41
C ASP A 88 -7.57 6.75 -4.90
N ILE A 89 -6.91 7.87 -5.22
CA ILE A 89 -6.59 8.29 -6.59
C ILE A 89 -5.06 8.41 -6.71
N ARG A 90 -4.52 7.71 -7.70
CA ARG A 90 -3.10 7.68 -8.03
C ARG A 90 -2.86 8.29 -9.39
N ILE A 91 -1.80 9.06 -9.49
CA ILE A 91 -1.43 9.77 -10.71
C ILE A 91 -0.01 9.36 -11.09
N SER A 92 0.14 8.80 -12.28
CA SER A 92 1.44 8.33 -12.78
C SER A 92 1.71 8.80 -14.21
N HIS A 93 2.98 9.06 -14.51
CA HIS A 93 3.45 9.28 -15.88
C HIS A 93 3.65 7.96 -16.66
N GLU A 94 3.75 6.82 -15.96
CA GLU A 94 3.92 5.50 -16.59
C GLU A 94 2.58 4.93 -17.10
N PHE A 95 1.45 5.47 -16.65
CA PHE A 95 0.12 4.97 -16.97
C PHE A 95 -0.47 5.74 -18.15
N LEU A 96 -1.12 5.02 -19.09
CA LEU A 96 -1.55 5.61 -20.37
C LEU A 96 -3.04 5.98 -20.41
N MET A 97 -3.89 5.27 -19.68
CA MET A 97 -5.34 5.41 -19.77
C MET A 97 -5.97 5.31 -18.37
N PRO A 98 -6.95 6.14 -18.01
CA PRO A 98 -7.60 6.07 -16.69
C PRO A 98 -8.24 4.71 -16.43
N GLU A 99 -8.03 4.15 -15.23
CA GLU A 99 -8.62 2.86 -14.85
C GLU A 99 -8.88 2.77 -13.35
N THR A 100 -9.96 2.08 -12.98
CA THR A 100 -10.17 1.63 -11.61
C THR A 100 -9.70 0.20 -11.44
N ILE A 101 -8.74 -0.01 -10.54
CA ILE A 101 -8.25 -1.35 -10.18
C ILE A 101 -9.19 -1.96 -9.15
N ASN A 102 -10.10 -2.80 -9.61
CA ASN A 102 -11.12 -3.42 -8.79
C ASN A 102 -11.18 -4.96 -8.98
N PRO A 103 -10.41 -5.73 -8.19
CA PRO A 103 -10.46 -7.20 -8.21
C PRO A 103 -11.57 -7.78 -7.31
N THR A 104 -12.48 -6.96 -6.77
CA THR A 104 -13.52 -7.41 -5.82
C THR A 104 -14.84 -7.71 -6.52
N LEU A 105 -15.77 -8.32 -5.77
CA LEU A 105 -17.11 -8.63 -6.27
C LEU A 105 -17.97 -7.37 -6.37
N CYS A 106 -19.03 -7.42 -7.17
CA CYS A 106 -19.97 -6.32 -7.23
C CYS A 106 -20.51 -5.92 -5.84
N GLY A 107 -20.62 -4.61 -5.59
CA GLY A 107 -21.03 -4.07 -4.29
C GLY A 107 -19.90 -3.85 -3.29
N TYR A 108 -18.67 -4.28 -3.61
CA TYR A 108 -17.50 -4.10 -2.76
C TYR A 108 -16.54 -3.05 -3.33
N PRO A 109 -15.84 -2.28 -2.48
CA PRO A 109 -14.85 -1.31 -2.94
C PRO A 109 -13.70 -1.99 -3.71
N GLY A 110 -13.18 -1.30 -4.72
CA GLY A 110 -11.93 -1.60 -5.39
C GLY A 110 -10.71 -1.16 -4.57
N ARG A 111 -9.52 -1.27 -5.16
CA ARG A 111 -8.27 -0.93 -4.48
C ARG A 111 -7.90 0.55 -4.62
N PHE A 112 -7.97 1.10 -5.83
CA PHE A 112 -7.63 2.49 -6.14
C PHE A 112 -8.04 2.85 -7.58
N ILE A 113 -8.05 4.13 -7.89
CA ILE A 113 -8.13 4.69 -9.24
C ILE A 113 -6.72 5.07 -9.68
N GLU A 114 -6.31 4.69 -10.89
CA GLU A 114 -5.05 5.08 -11.50
C GLU A 114 -5.33 6.00 -12.70
N LEU A 115 -4.74 7.19 -12.69
CA LEU A 115 -4.91 8.22 -13.70
C LEU A 115 -3.56 8.53 -14.38
N PRO A 116 -3.54 8.77 -15.70
CA PRO A 116 -2.36 9.28 -16.37
C PRO A 116 -2.10 10.74 -15.94
N LEU A 117 -0.85 11.17 -15.90
CA LEU A 117 -0.47 12.54 -15.49
C LEU A 117 -1.24 13.61 -16.27
N ASN A 118 -1.47 13.40 -17.57
CA ASN A 118 -2.15 14.34 -18.44
C ASN A 118 -3.69 14.37 -18.31
N PHE A 119 -4.29 13.58 -17.40
CA PHE A 119 -5.74 13.52 -17.22
C PHE A 119 -6.36 14.90 -16.96
N PHE A 120 -5.69 15.74 -16.16
CA PHE A 120 -6.14 17.09 -15.81
C PHE A 120 -5.58 18.20 -16.73
N ASN A 121 -4.97 17.85 -17.87
CA ASN A 121 -4.39 18.83 -18.81
C ASN A 121 -5.42 19.51 -19.72
N LYS A 122 -6.66 19.07 -19.73
CA LYS A 122 -7.74 19.72 -20.48
C LYS A 122 -8.34 20.88 -19.66
N SER A 123 -9.03 21.80 -20.32
CA SER A 123 -9.58 22.99 -19.66
C SER A 123 -10.66 22.62 -18.64
N GLU A 124 -10.83 23.46 -17.61
CA GLU A 124 -11.76 23.30 -16.49
C GLU A 124 -13.23 23.07 -16.89
N SER A 125 -13.60 23.43 -18.13
CA SER A 125 -14.95 23.32 -18.68
C SER A 125 -15.32 21.95 -19.25
N ASN A 126 -14.39 20.97 -19.33
CA ASN A 126 -14.70 19.70 -19.98
C ASN A 126 -15.51 18.76 -19.06
N ARG A 127 -16.84 18.97 -19.03
CA ARG A 127 -17.79 18.16 -18.23
C ARG A 127 -17.68 16.65 -18.51
N ILE A 128 -17.19 16.27 -19.69
CA ILE A 128 -16.99 14.88 -20.10
C ILE A 128 -15.92 14.20 -19.23
N ASP A 129 -14.78 14.84 -18.97
CA ASP A 129 -13.70 14.25 -18.18
C ASP A 129 -14.12 14.09 -16.70
N VAL A 130 -14.94 15.00 -16.17
CA VAL A 130 -15.45 14.91 -14.79
C VAL A 130 -16.46 13.76 -14.66
N LYS A 131 -17.38 13.59 -15.61
CA LYS A 131 -18.29 12.44 -15.62
C LYS A 131 -17.52 11.12 -15.77
N ALA A 132 -16.46 11.08 -16.57
CA ALA A 132 -15.56 9.92 -16.64
C ALA A 132 -14.88 9.65 -15.28
N LEU A 133 -14.43 10.69 -14.56
CA LEU A 133 -13.89 10.52 -13.21
C LEU A 133 -14.95 9.99 -12.22
N LEU A 134 -16.22 10.39 -12.36
CA LEU A 134 -17.32 9.86 -11.56
C LEU A 134 -17.60 8.38 -11.84
N THR A 135 -17.48 7.91 -13.10
CA THR A 135 -17.63 6.47 -13.39
C THR A 135 -16.50 5.66 -12.77
N LEU A 136 -15.26 6.16 -12.81
CA LEU A 136 -14.12 5.55 -12.13
C LEU A 136 -14.34 5.50 -10.61
N TRP A 137 -14.86 6.60 -10.03
CA TRP A 137 -15.24 6.66 -8.62
C TRP A 137 -16.32 5.64 -8.27
N ALA A 138 -17.38 5.51 -9.07
CA ALA A 138 -18.46 4.56 -8.81
C ALA A 138 -17.93 3.12 -8.82
N ARG A 139 -17.10 2.77 -9.82
CA ARG A 139 -16.41 1.47 -9.88
C ARG A 139 -15.51 1.24 -8.68
N TYR A 140 -14.84 2.29 -8.21
CA TYR A 140 -13.90 2.22 -7.09
C TYR A 140 -14.62 2.06 -5.75
N ARG A 141 -15.64 2.86 -5.50
CA ARG A 141 -16.26 2.93 -4.17
C ARG A 141 -17.30 1.84 -3.95
N TRP A 142 -18.13 1.56 -4.96
CA TRP A 142 -19.29 0.68 -4.83
C TRP A 142 -19.16 -0.61 -5.63
N GLY A 143 -18.07 -0.79 -6.37
CA GLY A 143 -17.84 -2.02 -7.13
C GLY A 143 -18.87 -2.26 -8.23
N VAL A 144 -19.43 -1.18 -8.79
CA VAL A 144 -20.30 -1.29 -9.96
C VAL A 144 -19.48 -1.41 -11.24
N HIS A 145 -20.14 -1.75 -12.34
CA HIS A 145 -19.52 -1.94 -13.64
C HIS A 145 -20.23 -1.14 -14.73
N GLU A 146 -19.60 -1.10 -15.90
CA GLU A 146 -20.12 -0.43 -17.08
C GLU A 146 -21.43 -1.06 -17.55
N GLU A 147 -22.35 -0.17 -17.97
CA GLU A 147 -23.66 -0.49 -18.52
C GLU A 147 -23.68 -0.31 -20.05
N HIS A 148 -22.54 -0.49 -20.71
CA HIS A 148 -22.41 -0.50 -22.16
C HIS A 148 -21.58 -1.70 -22.65
N GLY A 149 -21.66 -2.01 -23.95
CA GLY A 149 -20.82 -3.03 -24.60
C GLY A 149 -19.51 -2.48 -25.15
N TYR A 150 -18.64 -3.36 -25.64
CA TYR A 150 -17.33 -3.01 -26.20
C TYR A 150 -17.19 -3.53 -27.64
N PRO A 151 -16.62 -2.72 -28.56
CA PRO A 151 -16.40 -3.18 -29.92
C PRO A 151 -15.46 -4.37 -30.01
N GLY A 152 -15.87 -5.40 -30.75
CA GLY A 152 -15.09 -6.63 -30.96
C GLY A 152 -15.09 -7.60 -29.77
N ASP A 153 -15.77 -7.26 -28.67
CA ASP A 153 -15.92 -8.15 -27.52
C ASP A 153 -17.10 -9.12 -27.74
N SER A 154 -16.88 -10.41 -27.50
CA SER A 154 -17.92 -11.43 -27.67
C SER A 154 -18.75 -11.68 -26.42
N GLU A 155 -18.22 -11.35 -25.23
CA GLU A 155 -18.89 -11.52 -23.94
C GLU A 155 -19.76 -10.30 -23.62
N PHE A 156 -19.25 -9.10 -23.91
CA PHE A 156 -19.94 -7.81 -23.74
C PHE A 156 -20.04 -7.09 -25.08
N PRO A 157 -20.81 -7.63 -26.05
CA PRO A 157 -20.81 -7.13 -27.41
C PRO A 157 -21.34 -5.71 -27.50
N TYR A 158 -20.76 -4.91 -28.37
CA TYR A 158 -21.19 -3.52 -28.60
C TYR A 158 -22.60 -3.40 -29.17
N PHE A 159 -23.03 -4.39 -29.96
CA PHE A 159 -24.38 -4.51 -30.48
C PHE A 159 -24.96 -5.86 -30.11
N TRP A 160 -26.25 -5.88 -29.80
CA TRP A 160 -26.95 -7.09 -29.37
C TRP A 160 -28.37 -7.11 -29.91
N LYS A 161 -28.92 -8.32 -30.04
CA LYS A 161 -30.28 -8.57 -30.49
C LYS A 161 -31.09 -9.06 -29.28
N PRO A 162 -32.16 -8.36 -28.86
CA PRO A 162 -32.96 -8.84 -27.73
C PRO A 162 -33.66 -10.16 -28.09
N TYR A 163 -33.43 -11.21 -27.31
CA TYR A 163 -34.12 -12.49 -27.52
C TYR A 163 -35.56 -12.40 -27.04
N ARG A 164 -36.54 -12.54 -27.93
CA ARG A 164 -37.97 -12.54 -27.59
C ARG A 164 -38.30 -13.71 -26.65
N LEU A 165 -38.85 -13.40 -25.47
CA LEU A 165 -39.37 -14.44 -24.58
C LEU A 165 -40.70 -14.99 -25.15
N PRO A 166 -41.00 -16.30 -24.97
CA PRO A 166 -42.16 -16.96 -25.59
C PRO A 166 -43.52 -16.32 -25.25
N ASP A 167 -43.60 -15.57 -24.16
CA ASP A 167 -44.79 -14.93 -23.61
C ASP A 167 -44.92 -13.44 -23.97
N GLN A 168 -43.98 -12.87 -24.75
CA GLN A 168 -44.02 -11.46 -25.14
C GLN A 168 -44.79 -11.20 -26.44
N PRO A 169 -45.61 -10.11 -26.48
CA PRO A 169 -46.30 -9.67 -27.69
C PRO A 169 -45.30 -9.33 -28.80
N GLU A 170 -45.75 -9.48 -30.05
CA GLU A 170 -44.96 -9.31 -31.29
C GLU A 170 -44.60 -7.85 -31.60
N THR A 171 -44.70 -6.97 -30.61
CA THR A 171 -44.61 -5.52 -30.76
C THR A 171 -43.23 -4.94 -30.47
N GLU A 172 -42.31 -5.72 -29.90
CA GLU A 172 -40.93 -5.29 -29.70
C GLU A 172 -40.08 -5.69 -30.90
N PRO A 173 -39.50 -4.73 -31.64
CA PRO A 173 -38.63 -5.04 -32.77
C PRO A 173 -37.45 -5.86 -32.27
N GLU A 174 -37.22 -7.01 -32.92
CA GLU A 174 -36.04 -7.83 -32.67
C GLU A 174 -34.78 -7.21 -33.30
N ASP A 175 -34.77 -5.95 -33.74
CA ASP A 175 -33.62 -5.38 -34.44
C ASP A 175 -32.36 -5.28 -33.56
N TRP A 176 -31.21 -5.17 -34.24
CA TRP A 176 -29.94 -4.95 -33.58
C TRP A 176 -29.94 -3.60 -32.86
N ARG A 177 -29.60 -3.62 -31.57
CA ARG A 177 -29.51 -2.42 -30.73
C ARG A 177 -28.10 -2.26 -30.20
N VAL A 178 -27.74 -1.02 -29.90
CA VAL A 178 -26.52 -0.73 -29.15
C VAL A 178 -26.66 -1.29 -27.74
N THR A 179 -25.60 -1.90 -27.21
CA THR A 179 -25.56 -2.35 -25.82
C THR A 179 -25.34 -1.14 -24.93
N ASN A 180 -26.40 -0.62 -24.31
CA ASN A 180 -26.35 0.43 -23.30
C ASN A 180 -27.53 0.35 -22.31
N CYS A 181 -27.42 1.04 -21.16
CA CYS A 181 -28.54 1.42 -20.31
C CYS A 181 -28.85 2.90 -20.46
N ALA A 182 -30.14 3.21 -20.67
CA ALA A 182 -30.67 4.56 -20.62
C ALA A 182 -32.16 4.53 -20.28
N ASN A 183 -32.66 5.59 -19.62
CA ASN A 183 -34.08 5.76 -19.31
C ASN A 183 -34.95 6.16 -20.52
N ALA A 184 -34.33 6.59 -21.61
CA ALA A 184 -34.97 6.90 -22.88
C ALA A 184 -34.04 6.47 -24.03
N GLU A 185 -34.60 6.36 -25.24
CA GLU A 185 -33.83 6.09 -26.43
C GLU A 185 -32.77 7.17 -26.67
N VAL A 186 -31.53 6.75 -26.95
CA VAL A 186 -30.43 7.64 -27.30
C VAL A 186 -30.33 7.70 -28.82
N THR A 187 -30.47 8.89 -29.40
CA THR A 187 -30.35 9.07 -30.85
C THR A 187 -28.90 9.26 -31.29
N GLY A 188 -28.59 8.94 -32.53
CA GLY A 188 -27.24 9.12 -33.08
C GLY A 188 -27.07 8.50 -34.45
N ASN A 189 -25.83 8.45 -34.90
CA ASN A 189 -25.45 7.92 -36.21
C ASN A 189 -24.52 6.71 -36.07
N TYR A 190 -24.55 5.83 -37.06
CA TYR A 190 -23.66 4.67 -37.12
C TYR A 190 -22.57 4.92 -38.16
N GLN A 191 -21.30 4.81 -37.78
CA GLN A 191 -20.16 5.03 -38.67
C GLN A 191 -19.05 3.98 -38.45
N ASN A 192 -18.42 3.50 -39.52
CA ASN A 192 -17.20 2.69 -39.44
C ASN A 192 -15.95 3.57 -39.24
N LEU A 193 -14.77 2.97 -39.18
CA LEU A 193 -13.51 3.70 -39.01
C LEU A 193 -13.19 4.65 -40.18
N ASP A 194 -13.77 4.40 -41.35
CA ASP A 194 -13.63 5.23 -42.56
C ASP A 194 -14.70 6.35 -42.63
N GLY A 195 -15.60 6.43 -41.65
CA GLY A 195 -16.68 7.41 -41.56
C GLY A 195 -17.91 7.08 -42.42
N GLU A 196 -17.96 5.90 -43.01
CA GLU A 196 -19.09 5.42 -43.81
C GLU A 196 -20.21 4.89 -42.91
N ASN A 197 -21.46 5.05 -43.36
CA ASN A 197 -22.60 4.51 -42.62
C ASN A 197 -22.55 2.98 -42.59
N CYS A 198 -22.44 2.43 -41.38
CA CYS A 198 -22.43 0.99 -41.10
C CYS A 198 -23.68 0.52 -40.34
N GLY A 199 -24.67 1.42 -40.19
CA GLY A 199 -25.93 1.15 -39.53
C GLY A 199 -26.69 0.03 -40.22
N VAL A 200 -27.48 -0.68 -39.43
CA VAL A 200 -28.17 -1.89 -39.84
C VAL A 200 -29.60 -1.52 -40.24
N SER A 201 -30.08 -2.07 -41.36
CA SER A 201 -31.49 -1.93 -41.73
C SER A 201 -32.35 -2.88 -40.89
N ASP A 202 -33.59 -2.48 -40.63
CA ASP A 202 -34.64 -3.35 -40.09
C ASP A 202 -34.59 -4.71 -40.82
N ASP A 203 -34.64 -5.83 -40.08
CA ASP A 203 -34.53 -7.23 -40.55
C ASP A 203 -33.13 -7.81 -40.84
N SER A 204 -32.03 -7.14 -40.49
CA SER A 204 -30.71 -7.72 -40.77
C SER A 204 -30.39 -8.97 -39.93
N LEU A 205 -29.98 -10.04 -40.61
CA LEU A 205 -29.66 -11.34 -40.00
C LEU A 205 -28.35 -11.36 -39.20
N TYR A 206 -27.43 -10.43 -39.49
CA TYR A 206 -26.08 -10.37 -38.92
C TYR A 206 -25.87 -9.09 -38.12
N PRO A 207 -25.03 -9.12 -37.06
CA PRO A 207 -24.68 -7.90 -36.33
C PRO A 207 -24.02 -6.87 -37.26
N PRO A 208 -24.05 -5.57 -36.89
CA PRO A 208 -23.20 -4.58 -37.53
C PRO A 208 -21.75 -5.06 -37.53
N SER A 209 -20.97 -4.61 -38.53
CA SER A 209 -19.56 -4.98 -38.63
C SER A 209 -18.78 -4.60 -37.37
N SER A 210 -17.69 -5.32 -37.07
CA SER A 210 -16.92 -5.13 -35.83
C SER A 210 -16.26 -3.75 -35.72
N ASP A 211 -16.05 -3.07 -36.84
CA ASP A 211 -15.54 -1.71 -36.96
C ASP A 211 -16.65 -0.64 -36.91
N CYS A 212 -17.92 -1.02 -36.90
CA CYS A 212 -19.05 -0.11 -36.77
C CYS A 212 -19.14 0.48 -35.35
N ARG A 213 -19.40 1.78 -35.25
CA ARG A 213 -19.53 2.53 -34.00
C ARG A 213 -20.83 3.31 -33.99
N PHE A 214 -21.47 3.40 -32.83
CA PHE A 214 -22.59 4.30 -32.62
C PHE A 214 -22.06 5.60 -32.03
N ILE A 215 -22.32 6.69 -32.72
CA ILE A 215 -21.94 8.05 -32.34
C ILE A 215 -23.23 8.75 -31.90
N PRO A 216 -23.51 8.82 -30.59
CA PRO A 216 -24.70 9.48 -30.10
C PRO A 216 -24.61 10.98 -30.33
N ASP A 217 -25.76 11.62 -30.56
CA ASP A 217 -25.81 13.08 -30.56
C ASP A 217 -25.53 13.58 -29.13
N GLU A 218 -24.53 14.45 -28.95
CA GLU A 218 -24.13 14.89 -27.61
C GLU A 218 -25.14 15.86 -26.95
N ALA A 219 -25.93 16.56 -27.78
CA ALA A 219 -26.90 17.58 -27.38
C ALA A 219 -28.34 17.20 -27.80
N ASN A 220 -29.34 17.80 -27.13
CA ASN A 220 -30.77 17.61 -27.39
C ASN A 220 -31.29 16.17 -27.20
N GLN A 221 -30.60 15.36 -26.39
CA GLN A 221 -31.06 14.04 -25.97
C GLN A 221 -32.14 14.16 -24.89
N THR A 222 -33.10 13.24 -24.89
CA THR A 222 -34.11 13.12 -23.82
C THR A 222 -33.68 12.18 -22.69
N ALA A 223 -32.72 11.29 -22.96
CA ALA A 223 -32.14 10.41 -21.96
C ALA A 223 -31.34 11.19 -20.90
N THR A 224 -31.57 10.87 -19.62
CA THR A 224 -30.87 11.45 -18.46
C THR A 224 -30.03 10.43 -17.69
N SER A 225 -30.22 9.13 -17.96
CA SER A 225 -29.39 8.03 -17.48
C SER A 225 -28.92 7.19 -18.68
N SER A 226 -27.87 6.35 -18.57
CA SER A 226 -27.03 6.09 -17.40
C SER A 226 -25.64 6.70 -17.48
N LEU A 227 -25.17 7.25 -16.37
CA LEU A 227 -23.77 7.62 -16.15
C LEU A 227 -22.81 6.43 -16.33
N MET A 228 -23.22 5.17 -16.10
CA MET A 228 -22.36 4.01 -16.37
C MET A 228 -22.45 3.51 -17.82
N GLY A 229 -23.26 4.16 -18.66
CA GLY A 229 -23.34 3.94 -20.10
C GLY A 229 -22.62 5.07 -20.85
N PHE A 230 -23.37 5.95 -21.51
CA PHE A 230 -22.83 7.04 -22.33
C PHE A 230 -22.64 8.34 -21.55
N HIS A 231 -21.82 8.30 -20.51
CA HIS A 231 -21.54 9.45 -19.64
C HIS A 231 -21.12 10.74 -20.37
N PHE A 232 -20.60 10.65 -21.58
CA PHE A 232 -20.17 11.81 -22.38
C PHE A 232 -21.31 12.64 -22.97
N ILE A 233 -22.56 12.15 -22.98
CA ILE A 233 -23.73 12.91 -23.42
C ILE A 233 -24.08 13.99 -22.38
N GLU A 234 -24.39 15.22 -22.82
CA GLU A 234 -24.60 16.36 -21.93
C GLU A 234 -25.76 16.14 -20.95
N SER A 235 -26.90 15.66 -21.45
CA SER A 235 -28.13 15.44 -20.68
C SER A 235 -28.03 14.33 -19.63
N ILE A 236 -27.02 13.44 -19.72
CA ILE A 236 -26.88 12.30 -18.79
C ILE A 236 -26.26 12.76 -17.47
N HIS A 237 -26.99 12.63 -16.37
CA HIS A 237 -26.54 13.00 -15.02
C HIS A 237 -26.95 12.01 -13.93
N ASP A 238 -27.77 11.01 -14.27
CA ASP A 238 -28.27 10.00 -13.33
C ASP A 238 -27.68 8.61 -13.61
N PHE A 239 -27.62 7.78 -12.56
CA PHE A 239 -27.44 6.33 -12.71
C PHE A 239 -28.77 5.65 -13.06
N CYS A 240 -28.75 4.57 -13.84
CA CYS A 240 -29.95 3.73 -14.02
C CYS A 240 -30.43 3.18 -12.66
N ASP A 241 -31.74 3.24 -12.42
CA ASP A 241 -32.40 2.68 -11.22
C ASP A 241 -33.22 1.42 -11.53
N SER A 242 -33.90 0.87 -10.53
CA SER A 242 -34.69 -0.35 -10.68
C SER A 242 -35.78 -0.27 -11.75
N GLU A 243 -36.27 0.94 -12.07
CA GLU A 243 -37.32 1.20 -13.05
C GLU A 243 -36.74 1.46 -14.44
N THR A 244 -35.60 2.15 -14.54
CA THR A 244 -34.98 2.52 -15.82
C THR A 244 -33.95 1.51 -16.31
N HIS A 245 -33.57 0.52 -15.51
CA HIS A 245 -32.46 -0.39 -15.82
C HIS A 245 -32.78 -1.40 -16.93
N ASN A 246 -31.92 -1.48 -17.94
CA ASN A 246 -32.02 -2.48 -18.99
C ASN A 246 -31.40 -3.82 -18.55
N LYS A 247 -32.20 -4.64 -17.87
CA LYS A 247 -31.79 -5.96 -17.35
C LYS A 247 -31.48 -7.01 -18.43
N ARG A 248 -31.82 -6.74 -19.69
CA ARG A 248 -31.64 -7.68 -20.81
C ARG A 248 -30.35 -7.44 -21.58
N ALA A 249 -29.78 -6.23 -21.52
CA ALA A 249 -28.56 -5.90 -22.23
C ALA A 249 -27.36 -6.73 -21.70
N PRO A 250 -26.49 -7.26 -22.57
CA PRO A 250 -25.31 -8.03 -22.17
C PRO A 250 -24.19 -7.10 -21.67
N THR A 251 -24.37 -6.50 -20.49
CA THR A 251 -23.42 -5.58 -19.86
C THR A 251 -22.65 -6.26 -18.73
N ARG A 252 -21.46 -5.73 -18.41
CA ARG A 252 -20.68 -6.18 -17.24
C ARG A 252 -21.49 -6.00 -15.95
N GLN A 253 -22.21 -4.89 -15.81
CA GLN A 253 -23.09 -4.65 -14.67
C GLN A 253 -24.12 -5.78 -14.52
N ASN A 254 -24.83 -6.17 -15.58
CA ASN A 254 -25.81 -7.23 -15.49
C ASN A 254 -25.20 -8.58 -15.11
N LEU A 255 -24.06 -8.93 -15.71
CA LEU A 255 -23.37 -10.19 -15.44
C LEU A 255 -22.87 -10.27 -13.98
N TYR A 256 -22.11 -9.26 -13.54
CA TYR A 256 -21.41 -9.31 -12.25
C TYR A 256 -22.27 -8.86 -11.06
N CYS A 257 -23.26 -8.01 -11.29
CA CYS A 257 -24.16 -7.49 -10.24
C CYS A 257 -25.54 -8.17 -10.23
N ARG A 258 -25.67 -9.36 -10.82
CA ARG A 258 -26.92 -10.15 -10.81
C ARG A 258 -28.12 -9.36 -11.31
N PHE A 259 -27.93 -8.62 -12.41
CA PHE A 259 -28.97 -7.81 -13.07
C PHE A 259 -29.53 -6.65 -12.23
N LEU A 260 -28.87 -6.29 -11.12
CA LEU A 260 -29.19 -5.09 -10.36
C LEU A 260 -28.60 -3.86 -11.05
N SER A 261 -29.36 -2.77 -11.01
CA SER A 261 -28.91 -1.48 -11.53
C SER A 261 -27.77 -0.92 -10.67
N VAL A 262 -27.00 0.00 -11.25
CA VAL A 262 -25.96 0.72 -10.51
C VAL A 262 -26.53 1.41 -9.27
N TRP A 263 -27.69 2.07 -9.39
CA TRP A 263 -28.32 2.73 -8.24
C TRP A 263 -28.85 1.76 -7.17
N GLU A 264 -29.32 0.58 -7.54
CA GLU A 264 -29.68 -0.47 -6.57
C GLU A 264 -28.45 -0.87 -5.73
N ILE A 265 -27.30 -1.09 -6.36
CA ILE A 265 -26.05 -1.40 -5.67
C ILE A 265 -25.62 -0.26 -4.73
N ILE A 266 -25.69 1.00 -5.21
CA ILE A 266 -25.34 2.17 -4.38
C ILE A 266 -26.25 2.25 -3.15
N ARG A 267 -27.57 2.09 -3.31
CA ARG A 267 -28.54 2.13 -2.20
C ARG A 267 -28.32 1.02 -1.16
N GLU A 268 -27.84 -0.14 -1.59
CA GLU A 268 -27.58 -1.27 -0.70
C GLU A 268 -26.18 -1.21 -0.03
N SER A 269 -25.31 -0.30 -0.47
CA SER A 269 -23.95 -0.16 0.03
C SER A 269 -23.87 0.19 1.53
N LEU A 270 -22.73 -0.13 2.15
CA LEU A 270 -22.45 0.28 3.53
C LEU A 270 -22.44 1.80 3.69
N ASP A 271 -22.05 2.52 2.64
CA ASP A 271 -22.00 3.98 2.62
C ASP A 271 -23.39 4.56 2.77
N PHE A 272 -24.33 4.09 1.96
CA PHE A 272 -25.71 4.58 1.99
C PHE A 272 -26.39 4.28 3.32
N LYS A 273 -26.06 3.13 3.93
CA LYS A 273 -26.55 2.74 5.26
C LYS A 273 -25.93 3.57 6.39
N LYS A 274 -24.70 4.07 6.21
CA LYS A 274 -23.99 4.88 7.21
C LYS A 274 -24.52 6.30 7.28
N VAL A 275 -24.90 6.88 6.14
CA VAL A 275 -25.36 8.27 6.05
C VAL A 275 -26.73 8.43 6.69
N LYS A 276 -26.82 9.28 7.71
CA LYS A 276 -28.09 9.73 8.29
C LYS A 276 -28.53 10.96 7.50
N VAL A 277 -29.84 11.14 7.29
CA VAL A 277 -30.44 12.15 6.38
C VAL A 277 -29.61 13.42 6.29
N ASN A 278 -29.08 13.70 5.09
CA ASN A 278 -28.20 14.83 4.85
C ASN A 278 -28.99 16.13 5.08
N ALA A 279 -28.64 16.88 6.12
CA ALA A 279 -29.43 18.02 6.59
C ALA A 279 -29.17 19.31 5.78
N THR A 280 -28.19 19.32 4.89
CA THR A 280 -27.71 20.51 4.18
C THR A 280 -27.87 20.38 2.67
N ASN A 281 -28.71 21.24 2.08
CA ASN A 281 -28.87 21.37 0.62
C ASN A 281 -27.70 22.12 -0.05
N SER A 282 -26.53 22.22 0.58
CA SER A 282 -25.40 23.01 0.06
C SER A 282 -24.10 22.23 0.10
N ILE A 283 -23.42 22.17 -1.05
CA ILE A 283 -22.09 21.58 -1.19
C ILE A 283 -21.06 22.61 -0.71
N ALA A 284 -20.25 22.24 0.28
CA ALA A 284 -19.14 23.06 0.73
C ALA A 284 -17.93 22.92 -0.20
N PRO A 285 -17.09 23.96 -0.35
CA PRO A 285 -15.79 23.82 -1.00
C PRO A 285 -14.92 22.76 -0.30
N ILE A 286 -14.20 21.98 -1.09
CA ILE A 286 -13.29 20.96 -0.58
C ILE A 286 -12.12 21.63 0.16
N ASN A 287 -11.80 21.11 1.34
CA ASN A 287 -10.58 21.45 2.05
C ASN A 287 -9.40 20.65 1.47
N TYR A 288 -8.56 21.32 0.68
CA TYR A 288 -7.35 20.72 0.14
C TYR A 288 -6.17 20.94 1.06
N ARG A 289 -5.37 19.89 1.24
CA ARG A 289 -4.06 19.99 1.89
C ARG A 289 -2.99 19.41 0.98
N ILE A 290 -2.00 20.22 0.64
CA ILE A 290 -0.84 19.81 -0.13
C ILE A 290 0.20 19.21 0.82
N LEU A 291 0.53 17.94 0.58
CA LEU A 291 1.49 17.19 1.37
C LEU A 291 2.73 16.88 0.54
N LYS A 292 3.90 17.00 1.16
CA LYS A 292 5.15 16.49 0.59
C LYS A 292 5.43 15.10 1.12
N GLN A 293 5.76 14.17 0.22
CA GLN A 293 6.28 12.88 0.64
C GLN A 293 7.54 13.09 1.49
N THR A 294 7.63 12.41 2.64
CA THR A 294 8.85 12.46 3.45
C THR A 294 9.98 11.81 2.68
N SER A 295 11.12 12.50 2.59
CA SER A 295 12.31 12.03 1.92
C SER A 295 13.40 11.57 2.89
N LYS A 296 13.16 11.59 4.22
CA LYS A 296 14.12 11.18 5.26
C LYS A 296 13.89 9.76 5.74
N PRO A 297 14.91 9.03 6.22
CA PRO A 297 14.70 7.71 6.80
C PRO A 297 13.76 7.80 8.02
N LEU A 298 12.89 6.81 8.19
CA LEU A 298 12.07 6.73 9.41
C LEU A 298 12.95 6.36 10.61
N LEU A 299 12.73 6.98 11.76
CA LEU A 299 13.45 6.66 13.00
C LEU A 299 12.59 5.81 13.95
N TYR A 300 13.04 4.59 14.24
CA TYR A 300 12.40 3.70 15.20
C TYR A 300 13.30 3.54 16.43
N ILE A 301 12.77 3.83 17.61
CA ILE A 301 13.46 3.57 18.89
C ILE A 301 12.86 2.33 19.53
N LEU A 302 13.54 1.19 19.39
CA LEU A 302 13.08 -0.10 19.86
C LEU A 302 13.64 -0.41 21.25
N SER A 303 12.82 -0.22 22.27
CA SER A 303 13.19 -0.37 23.68
C SER A 303 12.82 -1.75 24.22
N ASP A 304 13.72 -2.36 24.97
CA ASP A 304 13.42 -3.58 25.71
C ASP A 304 12.62 -3.26 26.99
N GLY A 305 11.37 -3.70 27.01
CA GLY A 305 10.46 -3.43 28.12
C GLY A 305 10.70 -4.27 29.36
N VAL A 306 11.53 -5.30 29.33
CA VAL A 306 11.70 -6.22 30.47
C VAL A 306 12.71 -5.68 31.49
N PHE A 307 13.83 -5.15 31.02
CA PHE A 307 14.89 -4.63 31.89
C PHE A 307 15.08 -3.14 31.72
N THR A 308 15.63 -2.50 32.75
CA THR A 308 15.93 -1.07 32.75
C THR A 308 17.44 -0.87 32.60
N PRO A 309 17.91 -0.21 31.52
CA PRO A 309 19.31 0.21 31.40
C PRO A 309 19.72 1.18 32.52
N PRO A 310 21.03 1.41 32.74
CA PRO A 310 21.49 2.43 33.67
C PRO A 310 20.89 3.80 33.37
N GLU A 311 20.58 4.57 34.41
CA GLU A 311 19.97 5.90 34.27
C GLU A 311 20.83 6.85 33.42
N SER A 312 22.16 6.76 33.51
CA SER A 312 23.10 7.51 32.69
C SER A 312 22.93 7.23 31.19
N VAL A 313 22.70 5.97 30.81
CA VAL A 313 22.45 5.58 29.42
C VAL A 313 21.12 6.14 28.94
N ILE A 314 20.05 5.97 29.73
CA ILE A 314 18.71 6.48 29.37
C ILE A 314 18.75 8.00 29.20
N ALA A 315 19.40 8.71 30.13
CA ALA A 315 19.56 10.16 30.09
C ALA A 315 20.40 10.62 28.88
N GLY A 316 21.49 9.91 28.57
CA GLY A 316 22.33 10.20 27.42
C GLY A 316 21.60 10.02 26.09
N VAL A 317 20.86 8.91 25.93
CA VAL A 317 20.07 8.64 24.72
C VAL A 317 18.94 9.65 24.59
N ALA A 318 18.22 9.96 25.68
CA ALA A 318 17.19 10.98 25.69
C ALA A 318 17.74 12.35 25.24
N THR A 319 18.93 12.73 25.72
CA THR A 319 19.60 13.98 25.33
C THR A 319 19.97 13.98 23.84
N GLY A 320 20.50 12.86 23.34
CA GLY A 320 20.82 12.70 21.93
C GLY A 320 19.58 12.77 21.03
N LEU A 321 18.49 12.11 21.42
CA LEU A 321 17.22 12.13 20.67
C LEU A 321 16.66 13.54 20.62
N TYR A 322 16.64 14.24 21.76
CA TYR A 322 16.16 15.62 21.83
C TYR A 322 16.98 16.56 20.92
N SER A 323 18.30 16.37 20.84
CA SER A 323 19.18 17.11 19.94
C SER A 323 18.87 16.83 18.46
N ILE A 324 18.68 15.56 18.09
CA ILE A 324 18.33 15.14 16.72
C ILE A 324 16.99 15.74 16.30
N ILE A 325 15.98 15.66 17.16
CA ILE A 325 14.60 16.08 16.90
C ILE A 325 14.50 17.61 16.72
N ASN A 326 15.24 18.37 17.51
CA ASN A 326 15.24 19.83 17.45
C ASN A 326 16.23 20.40 16.43
N ASN A 327 16.96 19.55 15.70
CA ASN A 327 17.84 20.01 14.63
C ASN A 327 17.01 20.46 13.41
N THR A 328 17.28 21.66 12.90
CA THR A 328 16.59 22.21 11.73
C THR A 328 16.78 21.37 10.46
N GLU A 329 17.90 20.63 10.36
CA GLU A 329 18.13 19.70 9.26
C GLU A 329 17.20 18.48 9.32
N ASN A 330 16.54 18.20 10.45
CA ASN A 330 15.65 17.07 10.71
C ASN A 330 14.17 17.48 10.87
N VAL A 331 13.76 18.66 10.40
CA VAL A 331 12.42 19.22 10.62
C VAL A 331 11.25 18.33 10.17
N ASN A 332 11.46 17.46 9.17
CA ASN A 332 10.48 16.52 8.62
C ASN A 332 10.77 15.05 8.95
N LEU A 333 11.58 14.80 9.99
CA LEU A 333 11.85 13.46 10.48
C LEU A 333 10.58 12.86 11.08
N LEU A 334 10.17 11.69 10.58
CA LEU A 334 9.17 10.86 11.24
C LEU A 334 9.87 9.92 12.22
N ALA A 335 9.39 9.88 13.46
CA ALA A 335 9.94 9.01 14.48
C ALA A 335 8.85 8.35 15.31
N THR A 336 9.17 7.17 15.83
CA THR A 336 8.34 6.40 16.77
C THR A 336 9.21 5.85 17.90
N THR A 337 8.63 5.76 19.09
CA THR A 337 9.23 5.02 20.21
C THR A 337 8.40 3.78 20.45
N THR A 338 9.04 2.62 20.43
CA THR A 338 8.38 1.32 20.55
C THR A 338 8.98 0.53 21.71
N VAL A 339 8.20 -0.42 22.22
CA VAL A 339 8.64 -1.34 23.27
C VAL A 339 8.35 -2.78 22.87
N PHE A 340 9.32 -3.67 23.10
CA PHE A 340 9.15 -5.11 22.97
C PHE A 340 9.45 -5.81 24.30
N PRO A 341 8.76 -6.91 24.66
CA PRO A 341 7.62 -7.49 23.96
C PRO A 341 6.34 -6.65 24.02
N SER A 342 5.46 -6.84 23.03
CA SER A 342 4.09 -6.32 23.08
C SER A 342 3.28 -6.96 24.21
N LEU A 343 2.30 -6.22 24.74
CA LEU A 343 1.25 -6.79 25.59
C LEU A 343 0.28 -7.69 24.83
N ASN A 344 0.11 -7.43 23.53
CA ASN A 344 -0.75 -8.20 22.66
C ASN A 344 0.03 -9.38 22.05
N ARG A 345 -0.57 -10.57 22.07
CA ARG A 345 0.10 -11.79 21.57
C ARG A 345 0.21 -11.86 20.04
N THR A 346 -0.52 -11.00 19.32
CA THR A 346 -0.46 -10.95 17.85
C THR A 346 0.62 -10.02 17.33
N ASP A 347 1.17 -9.18 18.19
CA ASP A 347 2.07 -8.09 17.80
C ASP A 347 3.44 -8.35 18.42
N SER A 348 4.52 -7.95 17.74
CA SER A 348 5.88 -8.14 18.25
C SER A 348 6.36 -6.98 19.13
N PHE A 349 5.80 -5.79 18.94
CA PHE A 349 6.09 -4.57 19.71
C PHE A 349 4.84 -3.70 19.87
N ASP A 350 4.84 -2.82 20.87
CA ASP A 350 3.84 -1.75 21.02
C ASP A 350 4.47 -0.40 20.66
N ALA A 351 3.76 0.43 19.88
CA ALA A 351 4.13 1.83 19.71
C ALA A 351 3.71 2.64 20.94
N LEU A 352 4.68 3.19 21.69
CA LEU A 352 4.43 4.08 22.82
C LEU A 352 4.13 5.51 22.35
N TYR A 353 4.88 5.98 21.36
CA TYR A 353 4.59 7.19 20.59
C TYR A 353 4.34 6.76 19.14
N PRO A 354 3.17 7.04 18.55
CA PRO A 354 2.89 6.64 17.18
C PRO A 354 3.83 7.34 16.20
N LEU A 355 4.13 6.71 15.06
CA LEU A 355 4.98 7.30 14.03
C LEU A 355 4.44 8.67 13.59
N ASN A 356 5.13 9.74 13.98
CA ASN A 356 4.69 11.12 13.76
C ASN A 356 5.92 12.06 13.79
N PHE A 357 5.71 13.36 13.59
CA PHE A 357 6.76 14.37 13.72
C PHE A 357 7.04 14.63 15.20
N PRO A 358 8.16 14.18 15.78
CA PRO A 358 8.47 14.42 17.18
C PRO A 358 8.80 15.89 17.46
N SER A 359 9.13 16.67 16.43
CA SER A 359 9.45 18.11 16.54
C SER A 359 8.27 18.97 17.00
N THR A 360 7.04 18.48 16.89
CA THR A 360 5.83 19.18 17.35
C THR A 360 5.59 19.01 18.85
N GLU A 361 6.01 17.88 19.43
CA GLU A 361 5.87 17.53 20.85
C GLU A 361 7.15 16.84 21.38
N PRO A 362 8.33 17.50 21.35
CA PRO A 362 9.62 16.84 21.60
C PRO A 362 9.74 16.29 23.02
N GLU A 363 9.24 17.02 24.02
CA GLU A 363 9.25 16.56 25.42
C GLU A 363 8.45 15.27 25.59
N LYS A 364 7.25 15.22 24.98
CA LYS A 364 6.36 14.06 25.02
C LYS A 364 6.99 12.83 24.36
N PHE A 365 7.67 13.00 23.23
CA PHE A 365 8.41 11.92 22.57
C PHE A 365 9.50 11.34 23.50
N ILE A 366 10.26 12.20 24.17
CA ILE A 366 11.30 11.79 25.11
C ILE A 366 10.72 11.09 26.35
N ASP A 367 9.59 11.55 26.86
CA ASP A 367 8.91 10.91 27.99
C ASP A 367 8.40 9.51 27.63
N PHE A 368 7.81 9.33 26.43
CA PHE A 368 7.42 7.99 25.96
C PHE A 368 8.62 7.05 25.81
N PHE A 369 9.75 7.54 25.30
CA PHE A 369 10.99 6.77 25.25
C PHE A 369 11.43 6.31 26.66
N LYS A 370 11.52 7.23 27.62
CA LYS A 370 11.96 6.91 29.00
C LYS A 370 11.06 5.88 29.69
N ASN A 371 9.76 5.90 29.39
CA ASN A 371 8.77 4.99 29.95
C ASN A 371 8.76 3.59 29.28
N GLY A 372 9.62 3.36 28.28
CA GLY A 372 9.68 2.11 27.53
C GLY A 372 10.39 0.95 28.21
N PHE A 373 10.94 1.13 29.41
CA PHE A 373 11.79 0.14 30.09
C PHE A 373 11.14 -0.39 31.38
N GLY A 374 11.41 -1.66 31.72
CA GLY A 374 10.97 -2.26 32.99
C GLY A 374 9.45 -2.38 33.20
N THR A 375 8.64 -2.23 32.15
CA THR A 375 7.17 -2.24 32.20
C THR A 375 6.54 -3.52 31.64
N ARG A 376 7.33 -4.43 31.08
CA ARG A 376 6.86 -5.61 30.34
C ARG A 376 7.40 -6.91 30.92
N SER A 377 6.75 -8.01 30.54
CA SER A 377 7.21 -9.37 30.79
C SER A 377 6.92 -10.22 29.55
N GLY A 378 7.81 -11.14 29.18
CA GLY A 378 7.58 -12.05 28.06
C GLY A 378 8.83 -12.26 27.20
N PHE A 379 8.62 -12.87 26.03
CA PHE A 379 9.70 -13.24 25.10
C PHE A 379 10.32 -12.00 24.43
N ARG A 380 11.63 -11.83 24.59
CA ARG A 380 12.37 -10.62 24.17
C ARG A 380 12.89 -10.70 22.74
N THR A 381 12.01 -10.97 21.78
CA THR A 381 12.41 -11.20 20.37
C THR A 381 12.49 -9.90 19.58
N PHE A 382 13.62 -9.18 19.64
CA PHE A 382 13.86 -7.99 18.81
C PHE A 382 13.76 -8.28 17.31
N ALA A 383 14.05 -9.53 16.89
CA ALA A 383 13.95 -9.94 15.49
C ALA A 383 12.51 -9.83 14.96
N ALA A 384 11.52 -10.31 15.71
CA ALA A 384 10.11 -10.18 15.32
C ALA A 384 9.71 -8.70 15.18
N ALA A 385 10.17 -7.84 16.09
CA ALA A 385 9.92 -6.41 16.01
C ALA A 385 10.55 -5.75 14.77
N ILE A 386 11.80 -6.09 14.45
CA ILE A 386 12.44 -5.60 13.22
C ILE A 386 11.71 -6.12 11.97
N GLN A 387 11.23 -7.36 11.98
CA GLN A 387 10.47 -7.93 10.87
C GLN A 387 9.17 -7.16 10.62
N ASP A 388 8.42 -6.87 11.68
CA ASP A 388 7.17 -6.13 11.58
C ASP A 388 7.43 -4.68 11.11
N ILE A 389 8.45 -4.02 11.64
CA ILE A 389 8.89 -2.69 11.16
C ILE A 389 9.24 -2.73 9.67
N GLY A 390 9.94 -3.77 9.22
CA GLY A 390 10.29 -3.91 7.81
C GLY A 390 9.08 -4.19 6.91
N ASN A 391 8.09 -4.92 7.39
CA ASN A 391 6.82 -5.08 6.68
C ASN A 391 6.09 -3.73 6.55
N GLU A 392 6.04 -2.93 7.62
CA GLU A 392 5.47 -1.57 7.56
C GLU A 392 6.19 -0.69 6.53
N LEU A 393 7.54 -0.73 6.48
CA LEU A 393 8.32 0.03 5.51
C LEU A 393 8.05 -0.40 4.06
N LYS A 394 7.93 -1.71 3.85
CA LYS A 394 7.62 -2.30 2.55
C LYS A 394 6.25 -1.86 2.04
N GLU A 395 5.25 -1.86 2.92
CA GLU A 395 3.90 -1.37 2.59
C GLU A 395 3.92 0.12 2.23
N ARG A 396 4.73 0.92 2.94
CA ARG A 396 4.89 2.36 2.68
C ARG A 396 5.70 2.67 1.41
N ARG A 397 6.50 1.72 0.91
CA ARG A 397 7.54 1.92 -0.14
C ARG A 397 8.43 3.12 0.12
N HIS A 398 8.82 3.29 1.37
CA HIS A 398 9.57 4.45 1.79
C HIS A 398 11.03 4.34 1.35
N LYS A 399 11.38 4.98 0.22
CA LYS A 399 12.69 4.84 -0.42
C LYS A 399 13.89 5.26 0.43
N ALA A 400 13.69 6.19 1.35
CA ALA A 400 14.75 6.66 2.24
C ALA A 400 15.16 5.62 3.29
N GLY A 401 14.42 4.50 3.39
CA GLY A 401 14.71 3.43 4.34
C GLY A 401 14.40 3.81 5.77
N ALA A 402 15.04 3.14 6.72
CA ALA A 402 14.84 3.41 8.14
C ALA A 402 16.10 3.27 8.97
N VAL A 403 16.12 3.99 10.08
CA VAL A 403 17.08 3.84 11.16
C VAL A 403 16.37 3.23 12.36
N ILE A 404 16.87 2.10 12.85
CA ILE A 404 16.38 1.47 14.07
C ILE A 404 17.47 1.59 15.15
N LEU A 405 17.14 2.20 16.28
CA LEU A 405 17.96 2.14 17.48
C LEU A 405 17.36 1.10 18.44
N VAL A 406 18.09 0.01 18.67
CA VAL A 406 17.72 -1.04 19.62
C VAL A 406 18.40 -0.76 20.96
N LEU A 407 17.62 -0.63 22.03
CA LEU A 407 18.14 -0.58 23.40
C LEU A 407 17.74 -1.86 24.12
N LYS A 408 18.71 -2.73 24.36
CA LYS A 408 18.51 -4.03 25.00
C LYS A 408 19.36 -4.13 26.25
N TYR A 409 18.78 -4.53 27.37
CA TYR A 409 19.52 -4.72 28.62
C TYR A 409 19.20 -6.08 29.24
N GLY A 410 20.20 -6.78 29.76
CA GLY A 410 20.05 -8.13 30.33
C GLY A 410 20.10 -9.25 29.29
N GLY A 411 20.44 -10.47 29.74
CA GLY A 411 20.57 -11.66 28.89
C GLY A 411 19.23 -12.30 28.51
N ASP A 412 19.20 -13.04 27.41
CA ASP A 412 18.00 -13.79 27.02
C ASP A 412 17.87 -15.01 27.95
N TYR A 413 16.84 -15.04 28.79
CA TYR A 413 16.63 -16.12 29.76
C TYR A 413 16.15 -17.42 29.10
N ASP A 414 15.66 -17.32 27.86
CA ASP A 414 15.12 -18.42 27.10
C ASP A 414 16.20 -19.01 26.20
N TYR A 415 16.95 -19.98 26.73
CA TYR A 415 18.01 -20.77 26.07
C TYR A 415 17.60 -21.49 24.77
N PHE A 416 16.34 -21.41 24.36
CA PHE A 416 15.78 -22.26 23.33
C PHE A 416 15.85 -21.70 21.91
N LEU A 417 16.00 -20.38 21.69
CA LEU A 417 15.98 -19.82 20.34
C LEU A 417 16.96 -18.63 20.22
N PRO A 418 18.15 -18.81 19.64
CA PRO A 418 19.06 -17.71 19.35
C PRO A 418 18.42 -16.75 18.36
N ALA A 419 18.60 -15.44 18.58
CA ALA A 419 17.96 -14.41 17.76
C ALA A 419 18.22 -14.63 16.26
N TYR A 420 17.13 -14.63 15.49
CA TYR A 420 17.08 -15.06 14.11
C TYR A 420 17.63 -14.02 13.13
N GLU A 421 18.90 -13.64 13.29
CA GLU A 421 19.65 -12.79 12.35
C GLU A 421 19.33 -13.12 10.88
N SER A 422 19.28 -14.41 10.54
CA SER A 422 18.90 -14.95 9.24
C SER A 422 17.51 -14.58 8.73
N GLU A 423 16.52 -14.48 9.62
CA GLU A 423 15.13 -14.24 9.24
C GLU A 423 14.86 -12.76 8.94
N VAL A 424 15.56 -11.87 9.65
CA VAL A 424 15.36 -10.42 9.54
C VAL A 424 16.34 -9.75 8.59
N LEU A 425 17.50 -10.37 8.29
CA LEU A 425 18.51 -9.76 7.44
C LEU A 425 17.99 -9.45 6.04
N GLY A 426 17.20 -10.36 5.44
CA GLY A 426 16.58 -10.11 4.14
C GLY A 426 15.73 -8.83 4.16
N THR A 427 14.90 -8.68 5.19
CA THR A 427 14.05 -7.50 5.38
C THR A 427 14.86 -6.22 5.64
N ILE A 428 15.91 -6.28 6.46
CA ILE A 428 16.81 -5.15 6.70
C ILE A 428 17.45 -4.67 5.40
N LEU A 429 17.97 -5.60 4.59
CA LEU A 429 18.64 -5.27 3.34
C LEU A 429 17.65 -4.79 2.26
N GLU A 430 16.50 -5.46 2.11
CA GLU A 430 15.48 -5.09 1.11
C GLU A 430 14.84 -3.73 1.37
N GLN A 431 14.69 -3.34 2.64
CA GLN A 431 14.03 -2.09 3.02
C GLN A 431 15.01 -0.96 3.37
N ASN A 432 16.30 -1.13 3.07
CA ASN A 432 17.36 -0.16 3.41
C ASN A 432 17.30 0.25 4.89
N ILE A 433 17.31 -0.73 5.79
CA ILE A 433 17.28 -0.49 7.24
C ILE A 433 18.70 -0.48 7.77
N LYS A 434 19.02 0.53 8.57
CA LYS A 434 20.28 0.64 9.33
C LYS A 434 19.99 0.47 10.81
N VAL A 435 20.63 -0.52 11.45
CA VAL A 435 20.37 -0.87 12.84
C VAL A 435 21.55 -0.47 13.72
N PHE A 436 21.26 0.36 14.73
CA PHE A 436 22.15 0.73 15.81
C PHE A 436 21.70 0.02 17.08
N ALA A 437 22.64 -0.39 17.93
CA ALA A 437 22.31 -1.12 19.15
C ALA A 437 23.16 -0.68 20.34
N LEU A 438 22.49 -0.38 21.45
CA LEU A 438 23.09 -0.34 22.78
C LEU A 438 22.65 -1.60 23.53
N GLU A 439 23.61 -2.47 23.84
CA GLU A 439 23.32 -3.74 24.50
C GLU A 439 24.07 -3.85 25.83
N GLY A 440 23.35 -4.00 26.94
CA GLY A 440 23.96 -4.20 28.26
C GLY A 440 23.63 -5.55 28.89
N ARG A 441 24.40 -5.95 29.90
CA ARG A 441 24.31 -7.28 30.53
C ARG A 441 24.26 -7.18 32.06
N ASP A 442 23.65 -8.19 32.67
CA ASP A 442 23.74 -8.45 34.12
C ASP A 442 24.67 -9.65 34.42
N ASP A 443 24.61 -10.78 33.69
CA ASP A 443 25.56 -11.92 33.93
C ASP A 443 25.62 -13.06 32.86
N TYR A 444 25.15 -12.85 31.62
CA TYR A 444 25.10 -13.91 30.57
C TYR A 444 25.89 -13.57 29.29
N VAL A 445 26.24 -14.60 28.51
CA VAL A 445 26.99 -14.51 27.24
C VAL A 445 26.21 -13.64 26.22
N ILE A 446 26.82 -12.59 25.67
CA ILE A 446 26.25 -11.88 24.51
C ILE A 446 26.17 -12.87 23.36
N GLU A 447 24.96 -13.05 22.84
CA GLU A 447 24.84 -13.66 21.53
C GLU A 447 25.34 -12.65 20.48
N PRO A 448 26.32 -13.02 19.64
CA PRO A 448 26.85 -12.12 18.61
C PRO A 448 25.84 -11.73 17.53
N ALA A 449 24.58 -12.16 17.61
CA ALA A 449 23.55 -11.95 16.60
C ALA A 449 23.19 -10.47 16.40
N LEU A 450 22.87 -9.73 17.47
CA LEU A 450 22.54 -8.30 17.37
C LEU A 450 23.75 -7.48 16.89
N GLN A 451 24.94 -7.79 17.42
CA GLN A 451 26.18 -7.17 16.96
C GLN A 451 26.42 -7.41 15.46
N ARG A 452 26.33 -8.66 14.98
CA ARG A 452 26.49 -8.97 13.55
C ARG A 452 25.42 -8.30 12.69
N LEU A 453 24.17 -8.31 13.14
CA LEU A 453 23.06 -7.67 12.44
C LEU A 453 23.30 -6.16 12.27
N THR A 454 23.77 -5.47 13.32
CA THR A 454 24.14 -4.04 13.20
C THR A 454 25.26 -3.84 12.19
N GLN A 455 26.30 -4.68 12.20
CA GLN A 455 27.41 -4.62 11.23
C GLN A 455 26.93 -4.83 9.79
N LEU A 456 26.06 -5.82 9.56
CA LEU A 456 25.53 -6.16 8.23
C LEU A 456 24.59 -5.08 7.68
N SER A 457 23.85 -4.41 8.57
CA SER A 457 23.03 -3.23 8.23
C SER A 457 23.87 -1.96 7.99
N GLY A 458 25.18 -2.01 8.28
CA GLY A 458 26.10 -0.87 8.21
C GLY A 458 26.01 0.09 9.40
N GLY A 459 25.27 -0.26 10.44
CA GLY A 459 25.14 0.50 11.68
C GLY A 459 26.26 0.22 12.69
N SER A 460 25.97 0.34 13.98
CA SER A 460 26.98 0.13 15.03
C SER A 460 26.37 -0.46 16.29
N HIS A 461 27.15 -1.28 16.99
CA HIS A 461 26.80 -1.89 18.27
C HIS A 461 27.82 -1.49 19.32
N PHE A 462 27.34 -1.08 20.49
CA PHE A 462 28.17 -0.82 21.65
C PHE A 462 27.59 -1.50 22.88
N THR A 463 28.50 -1.94 23.75
CA THR A 463 28.12 -2.50 25.05
C THR A 463 27.91 -1.37 26.06
N ILE A 464 26.89 -1.51 26.90
CA ILE A 464 26.57 -0.53 27.97
C ILE A 464 26.39 -1.22 29.33
N GLY A 465 26.49 -0.46 30.42
CA GLY A 465 26.28 -0.96 31.79
C GLY A 465 27.56 -1.36 32.52
N THR A 466 28.74 -1.10 31.94
CA THR A 466 30.03 -1.25 32.61
C THR A 466 30.50 0.05 33.27
N GLY A 467 29.84 1.18 33.00
CA GLY A 467 30.11 2.49 33.59
C GLY A 467 31.33 3.25 33.04
N GLU A 468 32.34 2.56 32.51
CA GLU A 468 33.62 3.18 32.08
C GLU A 468 33.49 3.92 30.73
N ASP A 469 32.69 3.39 29.80
CA ASP A 469 32.57 3.92 28.42
C ASP A 469 31.12 4.27 28.01
N ASP A 470 30.15 4.16 28.92
CA ASP A 470 28.72 4.27 28.60
C ASP A 470 28.37 5.61 27.95
N GLU A 471 28.88 6.73 28.47
CA GLU A 471 28.64 8.06 27.91
C GLU A 471 29.22 8.22 26.50
N THR A 472 30.46 7.74 26.29
CA THR A 472 31.15 7.79 25.00
C THR A 472 30.46 6.91 23.96
N ASN A 473 30.00 5.73 24.37
CA ASN A 473 29.28 4.78 23.51
C ASN A 473 27.93 5.34 23.07
N VAL A 474 27.17 5.93 24.01
CA VAL A 474 25.91 6.61 23.71
C VAL A 474 26.13 7.78 22.76
N ALA A 475 27.09 8.67 23.05
CA ALA A 475 27.39 9.82 22.19
C ALA A 475 27.76 9.39 20.76
N SER A 476 28.55 8.32 20.63
CA SER A 476 28.99 7.77 19.35
C SER A 476 27.83 7.23 18.51
N ILE A 477 26.91 6.45 19.12
CA ILE A 477 25.70 5.99 18.42
C ILE A 477 24.81 7.15 18.02
N MET A 478 24.54 8.08 18.93
CA MET A 478 23.63 9.21 18.64
C MET A 478 24.18 10.09 17.51
N SER A 479 25.50 10.31 17.48
CA SER A 479 26.14 11.01 16.37
C SER A 479 26.02 10.26 15.04
N ALA A 480 26.15 8.92 15.04
CA ALA A 480 26.06 8.11 13.83
C ALA A 480 24.62 8.03 13.30
N ILE A 481 23.61 8.02 14.18
CA ILE A 481 22.20 8.12 13.83
C ILE A 481 21.93 9.48 13.19
N ASP A 482 22.31 10.58 13.83
CA ASP A 482 22.10 11.94 13.30
C ASP A 482 22.70 12.10 11.90
N LEU A 483 23.94 11.63 11.71
CA LEU A 483 24.62 11.66 10.42
C LEU A 483 23.88 10.85 9.35
N THR A 484 23.31 9.69 9.71
CA THR A 484 22.52 8.87 8.79
C THR A 484 21.21 9.56 8.40
N LEU A 485 20.52 10.20 9.36
CA LEU A 485 19.27 10.93 9.11
C LEU A 485 19.50 12.20 8.26
N LYS A 486 20.64 12.86 8.45
CA LYS A 486 21.06 14.04 7.66
C LYS A 486 21.49 13.69 6.24
N ALA A 487 21.98 12.47 6.01
CA ALA A 487 22.27 11.99 4.66
C ALA A 487 21.01 11.86 3.78
N GLY A 488 19.82 11.87 4.38
CA GLY A 488 18.54 11.89 3.68
C GLY A 488 18.05 10.51 3.23
N ALA A 489 18.92 9.55 2.98
CA ALA A 489 18.52 8.17 2.71
C ALA A 489 19.51 7.19 3.31
N VAL A 490 19.03 6.02 3.71
CA VAL A 490 19.89 4.88 4.00
C VAL A 490 20.30 4.26 2.67
N PRO A 491 21.60 4.29 2.30
CA PRO A 491 22.06 3.67 1.08
C PRO A 491 21.86 2.14 1.18
N PRO A 492 21.56 1.46 0.06
CA PRO A 492 21.57 0.00 0.03
C PRO A 492 22.91 -0.51 0.55
N SER A 493 22.87 -1.55 1.39
CA SER A 493 24.09 -2.16 1.91
C SER A 493 24.96 -2.63 0.74
N ALA A 494 26.27 -2.34 0.81
CA ALA A 494 27.24 -2.84 -0.17
C ALA A 494 27.51 -4.35 -0.02
N ILE A 495 26.94 -4.97 1.01
CA ILE A 495 27.06 -6.39 1.30
C ILE A 495 26.09 -7.12 0.36
N GLU A 496 26.61 -8.05 -0.46
CA GLU A 496 25.77 -8.93 -1.27
C GLU A 496 24.72 -9.62 -0.38
N LEU A 497 23.48 -9.78 -0.86
CA LEU A 497 22.39 -10.41 -0.12
C LEU A 497 22.78 -11.85 0.28
N TYR A 498 23.28 -12.02 1.50
CA TYR A 498 23.47 -13.32 2.12
C TYR A 498 22.17 -13.70 2.81
N VAL A 499 21.33 -14.49 2.15
CA VAL A 499 20.20 -15.11 2.84
C VAL A 499 20.72 -16.31 3.60
N ALA A 500 20.94 -16.15 4.90
CA ALA A 500 21.18 -17.26 5.79
C ALA A 500 19.84 -17.98 6.05
N HIS A 501 19.79 -19.30 5.91
CA HIS A 501 18.64 -20.10 6.32
C HIS A 501 19.07 -20.95 7.52
N LYS A 502 18.39 -20.80 8.66
CA LYS A 502 18.68 -21.58 9.86
C LYS A 502 17.46 -22.43 10.20
N GLY A 503 17.60 -23.75 10.11
CA GLY A 503 16.58 -24.71 10.49
C GLY A 503 17.13 -25.68 11.55
N THR A 504 16.28 -26.08 12.48
CA THR A 504 16.60 -27.19 13.40
C THR A 504 16.19 -28.49 12.75
N ILE A 505 17.18 -29.33 12.44
CA ILE A 505 16.91 -30.69 11.97
C ILE A 505 16.94 -31.60 13.19
N LEU A 506 15.80 -32.21 13.51
CA LEU A 506 15.74 -33.30 14.48
C LEU A 506 16.35 -34.56 13.85
N TYR A 507 17.57 -34.89 14.25
CA TYR A 507 18.22 -36.14 13.87
C TYR A 507 17.67 -37.29 14.73
N ASN A 508 16.99 -38.25 14.09
CA ASN A 508 16.65 -39.52 14.72
C ASN A 508 17.75 -40.55 14.38
N PRO A 509 18.47 -41.11 15.38
CA PRO A 509 19.50 -42.13 15.17
C PRO A 509 19.03 -43.37 14.40
N GLU A 510 17.72 -43.65 14.39
CA GLU A 510 17.15 -44.79 13.67
C GLU A 510 17.03 -44.56 12.14
N ASN A 511 17.13 -43.31 11.67
CA ASN A 511 17.02 -42.93 10.26
C ASN A 511 18.40 -42.71 9.61
N THR A 512 19.32 -43.65 9.78
CA THR A 512 20.61 -43.59 9.08
C THR A 512 20.42 -43.76 7.57
N GLY A 513 20.78 -42.74 6.79
CA GLY A 513 20.76 -42.78 5.32
C GLY A 513 19.56 -42.11 4.63
N THR A 514 18.63 -41.49 5.36
CA THR A 514 17.56 -40.69 4.75
C THR A 514 18.04 -39.26 4.47
N PRO A 515 18.06 -38.79 3.21
CA PRO A 515 18.39 -37.39 2.90
C PRO A 515 17.37 -36.43 3.53
N ILE A 516 17.85 -35.35 4.15
CA ILE A 516 16.98 -34.28 4.64
C ILE A 516 16.91 -33.19 3.56
N PRO A 517 15.74 -32.91 2.99
CA PRO A 517 15.60 -31.86 1.99
C PRO A 517 15.68 -30.48 2.64
N ILE A 518 16.44 -29.57 2.02
CA ILE A 518 16.48 -28.14 2.37
C ILE A 518 16.11 -27.37 1.11
N SER A 519 15.02 -26.60 1.17
CA SER A 519 14.54 -25.79 0.04
C SER A 519 15.15 -24.39 0.11
N VAL A 520 15.81 -23.96 -0.96
CA VAL A 520 16.29 -22.58 -1.13
C VAL A 520 15.40 -21.89 -2.17
N LEU A 521 14.55 -20.97 -1.74
CA LEU A 521 13.49 -20.36 -2.55
C LEU A 521 13.85 -18.95 -3.07
N TYR A 522 15.03 -18.77 -3.65
CA TYR A 522 15.45 -17.47 -4.20
C TYR A 522 16.07 -17.64 -5.59
N SER A 523 15.61 -16.85 -6.57
CA SER A 523 15.99 -16.97 -7.98
C SER A 523 17.41 -16.46 -8.31
N ASN A 524 18.10 -15.81 -7.37
CA ASN A 524 19.37 -15.09 -7.61
C ASN A 524 20.50 -15.52 -6.66
N VAL A 525 20.55 -16.79 -6.24
CA VAL A 525 21.54 -17.28 -5.27
C VAL A 525 22.91 -17.49 -5.94
N LYS A 526 23.93 -16.74 -5.50
CA LYS A 526 25.32 -16.81 -6.01
C LYS A 526 26.31 -17.61 -5.15
N LYS A 527 25.96 -17.96 -3.92
CA LYS A 527 26.74 -18.89 -3.06
C LYS A 527 25.82 -19.51 -2.01
N VAL A 528 26.04 -20.78 -1.66
CA VAL A 528 25.38 -21.45 -0.53
C VAL A 528 26.43 -22.01 0.41
N SER A 529 26.36 -21.64 1.68
CA SER A 529 27.27 -22.12 2.74
C SER A 529 26.47 -22.77 3.85
N PHE A 530 26.93 -23.93 4.32
CA PHE A 530 26.28 -24.68 5.40
C PHE A 530 27.13 -24.60 6.67
N PHE A 531 26.47 -24.21 7.77
CA PHE A 531 27.05 -24.16 9.11
C PHE A 531 26.30 -25.14 10.01
N LEU A 532 27.00 -26.15 10.50
CA LEU A 532 26.43 -27.18 11.37
C LEU A 532 26.96 -27.00 12.80
N SER A 533 26.04 -26.91 13.75
CA SER A 533 26.32 -26.94 15.18
C SER A 533 25.65 -28.16 15.79
N LEU A 534 26.43 -28.99 16.49
CA LEU A 534 25.95 -30.20 17.14
C LEU A 534 25.71 -29.92 18.62
N LEU A 535 24.49 -30.17 19.10
CA LEU A 535 24.13 -30.07 20.51
C LEU A 535 24.64 -31.26 21.35
N ASN A 536 25.05 -32.36 20.70
CA ASN A 536 25.54 -33.57 21.36
C ASN A 536 26.84 -34.07 20.70
N THR A 537 27.86 -34.35 21.50
CA THR A 537 29.23 -34.73 21.07
C THR A 537 29.36 -36.13 20.47
N ALA A 538 28.26 -36.89 20.37
CA ALA A 538 28.28 -38.30 19.96
C ALA A 538 28.23 -38.55 18.44
N LEU A 539 28.11 -37.51 17.61
CA LEU A 539 28.09 -37.65 16.15
C LEU A 539 29.49 -37.46 15.57
N SER A 540 30.21 -38.56 15.34
CA SER A 540 31.47 -38.61 14.58
C SER A 540 31.26 -38.80 13.06
N SER A 541 30.03 -38.63 12.57
CA SER A 541 29.67 -39.04 11.22
C SER A 541 30.01 -37.99 10.16
N ASN A 542 30.74 -38.42 9.13
CA ASN A 542 30.85 -37.73 7.84
C ASN A 542 29.44 -37.49 7.28
N PHE A 543 29.11 -36.25 6.94
CA PHE A 543 27.90 -35.90 6.22
C PHE A 543 28.25 -35.51 4.77
N THR A 544 27.33 -35.73 3.85
CA THR A 544 27.51 -35.43 2.44
C THR A 544 26.33 -34.61 1.95
N ILE A 545 26.61 -33.44 1.36
CA ILE A 545 25.58 -32.57 0.80
C ILE A 545 25.42 -32.93 -0.67
N THR A 546 24.19 -33.26 -1.08
CA THR A 546 23.88 -33.69 -2.46
C THR A 546 22.72 -32.89 -3.02
N LYS A 547 22.69 -32.71 -4.35
CA LYS A 547 21.63 -31.99 -5.06
C LYS A 547 20.36 -32.84 -5.06
N GLY A 548 19.21 -32.27 -4.69
CA GLY A 548 17.91 -32.93 -4.77
C GLY A 548 17.44 -33.12 -6.23
N PRO A 549 16.61 -34.15 -6.51
CA PRO A 549 16.17 -34.50 -7.86
C PRO A 549 15.34 -33.41 -8.55
N ASP A 550 14.65 -32.55 -7.79
CA ASP A 550 13.73 -31.52 -8.32
C ASP A 550 14.37 -30.11 -8.48
N SER A 551 15.71 -30.04 -8.47
CA SER A 551 16.43 -28.76 -8.52
C SER A 551 16.56 -28.22 -9.96
N LEU A 552 15.79 -27.16 -10.25
CA LEU A 552 15.95 -26.34 -11.46
C LEU A 552 17.35 -25.67 -11.47
N ASP A 553 17.92 -25.51 -12.65
CA ASP A 553 19.34 -25.24 -12.87
C ASP A 553 19.93 -24.00 -12.17
N GLN A 554 21.23 -24.14 -11.84
CA GLN A 554 22.20 -23.18 -11.28
C GLN A 554 22.17 -22.94 -9.76
N LEU A 555 22.62 -23.94 -8.99
CA LEU A 555 23.41 -23.63 -7.80
C LEU A 555 24.83 -23.22 -8.26
N PRO A 556 25.42 -22.18 -7.67
CA PRO A 556 26.77 -21.73 -7.96
C PRO A 556 27.81 -22.78 -7.54
N SER A 557 28.93 -22.83 -8.25
CA SER A 557 29.95 -23.89 -8.21
C SER A 557 30.72 -24.04 -6.89
N PHE A 558 30.36 -23.33 -5.82
CA PHE A 558 31.07 -23.35 -4.55
C PHE A 558 30.12 -23.53 -3.37
N VAL A 559 30.19 -24.71 -2.74
CA VAL A 559 29.62 -25.02 -1.43
C VAL A 559 30.77 -25.09 -0.42
N GLU A 560 30.83 -24.16 0.52
CA GLU A 560 31.76 -24.25 1.66
C GLU A 560 31.01 -24.81 2.87
N THR A 561 31.65 -25.76 3.55
CA THR A 561 31.11 -26.41 4.75
C THR A 561 31.99 -26.02 5.92
N TYR A 562 31.38 -25.49 6.98
CA TYR A 562 32.08 -25.20 8.23
C TYR A 562 31.44 -25.98 9.38
N ILE A 563 32.23 -26.81 10.05
CA ILE A 563 31.83 -27.55 11.25
C ILE A 563 32.36 -26.77 12.45
N TRP A 564 31.48 -26.30 13.32
CA TRP A 564 31.87 -25.70 14.60
C TRP A 564 31.58 -26.71 15.71
N GLY A 565 32.59 -27.51 16.05
CA GLY A 565 32.61 -28.30 17.28
C GLY A 565 33.06 -27.40 18.42
N LYS A 566 32.27 -27.30 19.49
CA LYS A 566 32.71 -26.63 20.73
C LYS A 566 34.01 -27.30 21.18
N SER A 567 35.04 -26.51 21.40
CA SER A 567 36.27 -26.97 22.04
C SER A 567 35.94 -27.54 23.41
N GLU A 568 36.71 -28.55 23.79
CA GLU A 568 36.74 -29.25 25.06
C GLU A 568 36.50 -28.32 26.27
N LEU A 569 35.65 -28.77 27.19
CA LEU A 569 35.61 -28.32 28.58
C LEU A 569 36.73 -29.01 29.35
#